data_AF-A0AAW3F1R3-F1
#
_entry.id   AF-A0AAW3F1R3-F1
#
_cell.length_a   1.000
_cell.length_b   1.000
_cell.length_c   1.000
_cell.angle_alpha   90.00
_cell.angle_beta   90.00
_cell.angle_gamma   90.00
#
_symmetry.space_group_name_H-M   'P 1'
#
loop_
_entity.id
_entity.type
_entity.pdbx_description
1 polymer ?
#
loop_
_entity_poly.entity_id
_entity_poly.type
_entity_poly.pdbx_seq_one_letter_code
_entity_poly.pdbx_strand_id
1 'polypeptide(L)'
;MNPLSRSLVVGTTRVLVELHPERSVARIHVTDTDGGVPRLPVTIGIKPYLKAGLSLEEALDHLVEISRDSVEVAMLQNQRVRSCH
;
A
#
# COMPACT_ATOMS: atom_id res chain seq x y z
N MET A 1 -19.16 -6.48 -9.43
CA MET A 1 -18.77 -5.52 -8.38
C MET A 1 -17.48 -4.88 -8.84
N ASN A 2 -17.39 -3.55 -8.83
CA ASN A 2 -16.13 -2.87 -9.18
C ASN A 2 -15.10 -3.12 -8.07
N PRO A 3 -13.81 -3.33 -8.40
CA PRO A 3 -12.76 -3.41 -7.40
C PRO A 3 -12.70 -2.09 -6.62
N LEU A 4 -12.75 -2.18 -5.29
CA LEU A 4 -12.55 -1.03 -4.41
C LEU A 4 -11.06 -0.70 -4.42
N SER A 5 -10.72 0.51 -4.84
CA SER A 5 -9.32 0.94 -4.91
C SER A 5 -9.15 2.33 -4.34
N ARG A 6 -7.97 2.58 -3.78
CA ARG A 6 -7.59 3.90 -3.29
C ARG A 6 -6.11 4.13 -3.57
N SER A 7 -5.79 5.34 -4.02
CA SER A 7 -4.40 5.75 -4.23
C SER A 7 -4.02 6.89 -3.30
N LEU A 8 -2.78 6.86 -2.83
CA LEU A 8 -2.18 7.94 -2.06
C LEU A 8 -0.78 8.26 -2.62
N VAL A 9 -0.29 9.47 -2.31
CA VAL A 9 1.07 9.89 -2.67
C VAL A 9 1.77 10.32 -1.38
N VAL A 10 2.96 9.75 -1.14
CA VAL A 10 3.86 10.07 -0.02
C VAL A 10 5.17 10.57 -0.60
N GLY A 11 5.40 11.88 -0.54
CA GLY A 11 6.56 12.49 -1.20
C GLY A 11 6.56 12.19 -2.70
N THR A 12 7.59 11.48 -3.17
CA THR A 12 7.74 11.03 -4.57
C THR A 12 7.28 9.58 -4.79
N THR A 13 6.58 8.97 -3.82
CA THR A 13 6.10 7.59 -3.96
C THR A 13 4.58 7.56 -4.04
N ARG A 14 4.06 7.01 -5.13
CA ARG A 14 2.64 6.70 -5.29
C ARG A 14 2.35 5.28 -4.82
N VAL A 15 1.32 5.12 -4.01
CA VAL A 15 0.79 3.82 -3.63
C VAL A 15 -0.64 3.69 -4.15
N LEU A 16 -0.96 2.57 -4.80
CA LEU A 16 -2.31 2.18 -5.17
C LEU A 16 -2.64 0.86 -4.47
N VAL A 17 -3.72 0.85 -3.71
CA VAL A 17 -4.27 -0.34 -3.06
C VAL A 17 -5.54 -0.74 -3.80
N GLU A 18 -5.60 -1.99 -4.24
CA GLU A 18 -6.74 -2.58 -4.94
C GLU A 18 -7.27 -3.77 -4.14
N LEU A 19 -8.53 -3.73 -3.72
CA LEU A 19 -9.21 -4.86 -3.11
C LEU A 19 -9.81 -5.77 -4.17
N HIS A 20 -9.60 -7.07 -3.97
CA HIS A 20 -10.20 -8.17 -4.71
C HIS A 20 -10.98 -9.06 -3.75
N PRO A 21 -12.20 -8.66 -3.32
CA PRO A 21 -13.00 -9.38 -2.34
C PRO A 21 -13.29 -10.82 -2.77
N GLU A 22 -13.50 -11.05 -4.06
CA GLU A 22 -13.76 -12.35 -4.68
C GLU A 22 -12.59 -13.34 -4.51
N ARG A 23 -11.37 -12.82 -4.36
CA ARG A 23 -10.17 -13.60 -4.07
C ARG A 23 -9.74 -13.50 -2.61
N SER A 24 -10.42 -12.69 -1.81
CA SER A 24 -10.03 -12.33 -0.44
C SER A 24 -8.59 -11.82 -0.34
N VAL A 25 -8.15 -11.02 -1.31
CA VAL A 25 -6.82 -10.39 -1.31
C VAL A 25 -6.89 -8.90 -1.60
N ALA A 26 -5.83 -8.19 -1.22
CA ALA A 26 -5.52 -6.85 -1.68
C ALA A 26 -4.18 -6.85 -2.44
N ARG A 27 -4.08 -6.05 -3.49
CA ARG A 27 -2.85 -5.79 -4.23
C ARG A 27 -2.38 -4.38 -3.95
N ILE A 28 -1.12 -4.24 -3.59
CA ILE A 28 -0.48 -2.96 -3.27
C ILE A 28 0.59 -2.70 -4.33
N HIS A 29 0.37 -1.65 -5.11
CA HIS A 29 1.25 -1.19 -6.16
C HIS A 29 2.01 0.02 -5.64
N VAL A 30 3.34 -0.05 -5.65
CA VAL A 30 4.21 1.06 -5.24
C VAL A 30 5.00 1.52 -6.45
N THR A 31 4.88 2.80 -6.78
CA THR A 31 5.54 3.40 -7.95
C THR A 31 6.23 4.68 -7.51
N ASP A 32 7.51 4.80 -7.84
CA ASP A 32 8.25 6.04 -7.67
C ASP A 32 7.84 7.02 -8.79
N THR A 33 7.46 8.24 -8.43
CA THR A 33 7.08 9.29 -9.38
C THR A 33 8.26 9.86 -10.15
N ASP A 34 9.49 9.63 -9.67
CA ASP A 34 10.73 10.08 -10.33
C ASP A 34 11.26 9.08 -11.37
N GLY A 35 10.44 8.09 -11.77
CA GLY A 35 10.81 7.10 -12.79
C GLY A 35 11.65 5.94 -12.25
N GLY A 36 11.63 5.71 -10.93
CA GLY A 36 12.26 4.55 -10.31
C GLY A 36 11.68 3.22 -10.82
N VAL A 37 12.44 2.14 -10.63
CA VAL A 37 12.05 0.79 -11.10
C VAL A 37 10.72 0.39 -10.46
N PRO A 38 9.69 0.02 -11.25
CA PRO A 38 8.42 -0.46 -10.72
C PRO A 38 8.66 -1.68 -9.83
N ARG A 39 8.21 -1.61 -8.58
CA ARG A 39 8.25 -2.78 -7.70
C ARG A 39 7.12 -3.73 -8.07
N LEU A 40 7.37 -5.03 -7.96
CA LEU A 40 6.31 -6.03 -8.10
C LEU A 40 5.21 -5.74 -7.06
N PRO A 41 3.92 -5.81 -7.46
CA PRO A 41 2.83 -5.57 -6.52
C PRO A 41 2.88 -6.56 -5.37
N VAL A 42 2.73 -6.05 -4.15
CA VAL A 42 2.62 -6.88 -2.95
C VAL A 42 1.19 -7.37 -2.83
N THR A 43 1.00 -8.68 -2.67
CA THR A 43 -0.33 -9.27 -2.47
C THR A 43 -0.48 -9.68 -1.01
N ILE A 44 -1.56 -9.27 -0.37
CA ILE A 44 -1.88 -9.58 1.02
C ILE A 44 -3.28 -10.18 1.15
N GLY A 45 -3.49 -11.07 2.11
CA GLY A 45 -4.82 -11.61 2.39
C GLY A 45 -5.66 -10.66 3.22
N ILE A 46 -6.92 -10.44 2.83
CA ILE A 46 -7.85 -9.58 3.59
C ILE A 46 -8.80 -10.36 4.52
N LYS A 47 -8.69 -11.70 4.55
CA LYS A 47 -9.48 -12.55 5.45
C LYS A 47 -9.44 -12.12 6.92
N PRO A 48 -8.30 -11.65 7.48
CA PRO A 48 -8.28 -11.18 8.87
C PRO A 48 -9.21 -9.99 9.12
N TYR A 49 -9.26 -9.03 8.20
CA TYR A 49 -10.14 -7.87 8.27
C TYR A 49 -11.62 -8.29 8.21
N LEU A 50 -11.95 -9.18 7.26
CA LEU A 50 -13.30 -9.71 7.12
C LEU A 50 -13.75 -10.49 8.37
N LYS A 51 -12.86 -11.29 8.95
CA LYS A 51 -13.14 -12.04 10.19
C LYS A 51 -13.33 -11.13 11.41
N ALA A 52 -12.65 -9.99 11.43
CA ALA A 52 -12.81 -8.97 12.47
C ALA A 52 -14.09 -8.14 12.26
N GLY A 53 -14.89 -8.42 11.23
CA GLY A 53 -16.16 -7.74 10.97
C GLY A 53 -16.02 -6.40 10.26
N LEU A 54 -14.83 -6.06 9.75
CA LEU A 54 -14.62 -4.82 9.00
C LEU A 54 -15.30 -4.92 7.64
N SER A 55 -15.91 -3.81 7.23
CA SER A 55 -16.33 -3.59 5.86
C SER A 55 -15.13 -3.55 4.91
N LEU A 56 -15.39 -3.72 3.62
CA LEU A 56 -14.34 -3.61 2.60
C LEU A 56 -13.74 -2.20 2.55
N GLU A 57 -14.52 -1.17 2.85
CA GLU A 57 -14.04 0.21 2.92
C GLU A 57 -13.11 0.41 4.13
N GLU A 58 -13.50 -0.04 5.32
CA GLU A 58 -12.62 0.02 6.51
C GLU A 58 -11.33 -0.78 6.32
N ALA A 59 -11.42 -1.95 5.69
CA ALA A 59 -10.24 -2.74 5.34
C ALA A 59 -9.33 -2.00 4.35
N LEU A 60 -9.91 -1.36 3.32
CA LEU A 60 -9.15 -0.54 2.37
C LEU A 60 -8.45 0.62 3.07
N ASP A 61 -9.17 1.33 3.94
CA ASP A 61 -8.67 2.51 4.64
C ASP A 61 -7.49 2.15 5.54
N HIS A 62 -7.63 1.07 6.32
CA HIS A 62 -6.54 0.60 7.15
C HIS A 62 -5.32 0.12 6.34
N LEU A 63 -5.53 -0.52 5.19
CA LEU A 63 -4.43 -0.93 4.31
C LEU A 63 -3.70 0.25 3.68
N VAL A 64 -4.43 1.31 3.35
CA VAL A 64 -3.89 2.57 2.85
C VAL A 64 -3.03 3.24 3.92
N GLU A 65 -3.47 3.26 5.18
CA GLU A 65 -2.69 3.78 6.31
C GLU A 65 -1.40 2.98 6.54
N ILE A 66 -1.47 1.65 6.64
CA ILE A 66 -0.29 0.79 6.80
C ILE A 66 0.71 1.01 5.66
N SER A 67 0.20 1.15 4.43
CA SER A 67 1.05 1.37 3.26
C SER A 67 1.75 2.73 3.32
N ARG A 68 1.05 3.78 3.78
CA ARG A 68 1.64 5.10 3.99
C ARG A 68 2.78 5.04 5.01
N ASP A 69 2.51 4.48 6.20
CA ASP A 69 3.50 4.36 7.27
C ASP A 69 4.74 3.59 6.80
N SER A 70 4.53 2.50 6.04
CA SER A 70 5.62 1.70 5.47
C SER A 70 6.49 2.50 4.51
N VAL A 71 5.88 3.36 3.67
CA VAL A 71 6.62 4.24 2.76
C VAL A 71 7.37 5.31 3.54
N GLU A 72 6.74 5.97 4.51
CA GLU A 72 7.37 6.99 5.34
C GLU A 72 8.61 6.42 6.07
N VAL A 73 8.50 5.23 6.66
CA VAL A 73 9.63 4.52 7.29
C VAL A 73 10.73 4.21 6.28
N ALA A 74 10.38 3.72 5.09
CA ALA A 74 11.37 3.41 4.05
C ALA A 74 12.09 4.67 3.54
N MET A 75 11.41 5.82 3.46
CA MET A 75 12.02 7.09 3.09
C MET A 75 13.01 7.57 4.17
N LEU A 76 12.64 7.50 5.45
CA LEU A 76 13.52 7.86 6.56
C LEU A 76 14.78 6.98 6.63
N GLN A 77 14.65 5.68 6.37
CA GLN A 77 15.79 4.76 6.30
C GLN A 77 16.73 5.11 5.15
N ASN A 78 16.20 5.39 3.95
CA ASN A 78 17.02 5.80 2.80
C ASN A 78 17.76 7.12 3.04
N GLN A 79 17.13 8.10 3.72
CA GLN A 79 17.79 9.36 4.08
C GLN A 79 18.95 9.14 5.06
N ARG A 80 18.77 8.26 6.06
CA ARG A 80 19.85 7.90 6.99
C ARG A 80 21.02 7.23 6.29
N VAL A 81 20.77 6.32 5.35
CA VAL A 81 21.84 5.65 4.58
C VAL A 81 22.61 6.66 3.72
N ARG A 82 21.93 7.63 3.10
CA ARG A 82 22.58 8.67 2.28
C ARG A 82 23.38 9.69 3.09
N SER A 83 23.03 9.93 4.35
CA SER A 83 23.75 10.88 5.20
C SER A 83 25.02 10.34 5.83
N CYS A 84 25.25 9.03 5.75
CA CYS A 84 26.43 8.36 6.30
C CYS A 84 27.55 8.15 5.26
N HIS A 85 27.45 8.77 4.08
CA HIS A 85 28.37 8.55 2.97
C HIS A 85 29.05 9.83 2.48
#